data_AF-A0A430HT66-F1
#
_entry.id   AF-A0A430HT66-F1
#
_cell.length_a   1.000
_cell.length_b   1.000
_cell.length_c   1.000
_cell.angle_alpha   90.00
_cell.angle_beta   90.00
_cell.angle_gamma   90.00
#
_symmetry.space_group_name_H-M   'P 1'
#
loop_
_entity.id
_entity.type
_entity.pdbx_description
1 polymer ?
#
loop_
_entity_poly.entity_id
_entity_poly.type
_entity_poly.pdbx_seq_one_letter_code
_entity_poly.pdbx_strand_id
1 'polypeptide(L)'
;MTANTRGDGPQRGDPPTEIADIAQLQEQIMALLERINSDRRLALAAAVNPLLALEELGYRLAPPVRREIERRSRYTKRQLVRLDALRADFARLVPDFAIEDADLLSSAQVRRLLRETLDIADARIPCDLDLPRGAGPDPLEALADAHPALPALLGLRDIERHALRFATHDQYRDVRSGKLSLPIEAISGKPAQRARSGGENDHG
;
A
#
# COMPACT_ATOMS: atom_id res chain seq x y z
N MET A 1 11.87 -49.38 4.20
CA MET A 1 10.64 -48.71 3.75
C MET A 1 10.54 -47.39 4.49
N THR A 2 11.08 -46.31 3.93
CA THR A 2 11.03 -44.97 4.53
C THR A 2 10.23 -44.08 3.59
N ALA A 3 9.13 -43.54 4.13
CA ALA A 3 8.14 -42.76 3.42
C ALA A 3 8.72 -41.44 2.95
N ASN A 4 8.39 -41.10 1.71
CA ASN A 4 8.83 -39.94 0.98
C ASN A 4 7.72 -38.87 1.11
N THR A 5 7.81 -37.97 2.08
CA THR A 5 6.86 -36.85 2.20
C THR A 5 7.27 -35.75 1.24
N ARG A 6 6.74 -35.82 0.01
CA ARG A 6 6.79 -34.73 -0.95
C ARG A 6 5.95 -33.57 -0.41
N GLY A 7 6.56 -32.40 -0.31
CA GLY A 7 5.82 -31.16 -0.16
C GLY A 7 5.02 -30.93 -1.44
N ASP A 8 3.70 -31.06 -1.35
CA ASP A 8 2.79 -30.61 -2.39
C ASP A 8 2.82 -29.07 -2.40
N GLY A 9 3.57 -28.53 -3.36
CA GLY A 9 3.26 -27.19 -3.86
C GLY A 9 1.87 -27.19 -4.50
N PRO A 10 1.22 -26.02 -4.61
CA PRO A 10 -0.10 -25.93 -5.22
C PRO A 10 -0.09 -26.56 -6.62
N GLN A 11 -1.02 -27.49 -6.85
CA GLN A 11 -1.19 -28.15 -8.14
C GLN A 11 -1.59 -27.11 -9.18
N ARG A 12 -0.93 -27.10 -10.34
CA ARG A 12 -1.31 -26.25 -11.48
C ARG A 12 -2.73 -26.62 -11.92
N GLY A 13 -3.74 -25.89 -11.43
CA GLY A 13 -5.14 -26.13 -11.77
C GLY A 13 -6.15 -25.70 -10.71
N ASP A 14 -5.75 -25.51 -9.45
CA ASP A 14 -6.67 -25.08 -8.41
C ASP A 14 -7.07 -23.60 -8.57
N PRO A 15 -8.36 -23.26 -8.37
CA PRO A 15 -8.80 -21.87 -8.41
C PRO A 15 -8.09 -21.07 -7.31
N PRO A 16 -7.78 -19.78 -7.56
CA PRO A 16 -7.11 -18.97 -6.56
C PRO A 16 -7.94 -18.90 -5.28
N THR A 17 -7.28 -19.02 -4.13
CA THR A 17 -7.96 -18.88 -2.85
C THR A 17 -8.33 -17.42 -2.64
N GLU A 18 -9.61 -17.14 -2.54
CA GLU A 18 -10.11 -15.78 -2.35
C GLU A 18 -10.00 -15.37 -0.87
N ILE A 19 -9.50 -14.16 -0.63
CA ILE A 19 -9.48 -13.52 0.69
C ILE A 19 -10.35 -12.27 0.58
N ALA A 20 -11.58 -12.37 1.09
CA ALA A 20 -12.60 -11.34 0.98
C ALA A 20 -12.41 -10.21 2.01
N ASP A 21 -11.84 -10.53 3.17
CA ASP A 21 -11.66 -9.59 4.27
C ASP A 21 -10.37 -9.82 5.09
N ILE A 22 -10.12 -8.91 6.03
CA ILE A 22 -8.92 -8.94 6.89
C ILE A 22 -8.96 -10.08 7.92
N ALA A 23 -10.14 -10.51 8.35
CA ALA A 23 -10.25 -11.61 9.31
C ALA A 23 -9.80 -12.92 8.66
N GLN A 24 -10.24 -13.19 7.43
CA GLN A 24 -9.78 -14.33 6.63
C GLN A 24 -8.27 -14.30 6.38
N LEU A 25 -7.70 -13.11 6.11
CA LEU A 25 -6.24 -12.97 5.98
C LEU A 25 -5.51 -13.33 7.29
N GLN A 26 -6.06 -12.90 8.44
CA GLN A 26 -5.48 -13.16 9.76
C GLN A 26 -5.52 -14.64 10.13
N GLU A 27 -6.59 -15.35 9.77
CA GLU A 27 -6.72 -16.80 9.98
C GLU A 27 -5.63 -17.58 9.22
N GLN A 28 -5.20 -17.06 8.06
CA GLN A 28 -4.21 -17.71 7.21
C GLN A 28 -2.77 -17.22 7.44
N ILE A 29 -2.56 -16.22 8.33
CA ILE A 29 -1.27 -15.53 8.46
C ILE A 29 -0.10 -16.49 8.77
N MET A 30 -0.33 -17.50 9.61
CA MET A 30 0.71 -18.44 10.01
C MET A 30 1.12 -19.36 8.85
N ALA A 31 0.14 -19.93 8.15
CA ALA A 31 0.39 -20.76 6.97
C ALA A 31 1.06 -19.95 5.83
N LEU A 32 0.65 -18.70 5.64
CA LEU A 32 1.28 -17.78 4.69
C LEU A 32 2.75 -17.53 5.03
N LEU A 33 3.05 -17.23 6.30
CA LEU A 33 4.42 -16.99 6.74
C LEU A 33 5.31 -18.22 6.58
N GLU A 34 4.80 -19.43 6.87
CA GLU A 34 5.53 -20.67 6.63
C GLU A 34 5.86 -20.86 5.15
N ARG A 35 4.86 -20.70 4.27
CA ARG A 35 5.05 -20.79 2.81
C ARG A 35 6.06 -19.76 2.32
N ILE A 36 5.94 -18.50 2.72
CA ILE A 36 6.88 -17.43 2.34
C ILE A 36 8.30 -17.74 2.82
N ASN A 37 8.47 -18.15 4.09
CA ASN A 37 9.80 -18.39 4.66
C ASN A 37 10.47 -19.67 4.15
N SER A 38 9.70 -20.61 3.59
CA SER A 38 10.26 -21.81 2.93
C SER A 38 10.99 -21.51 1.61
N ASP A 39 10.73 -20.34 0.98
CA ASP A 39 11.44 -19.87 -0.22
C ASP A 39 12.07 -18.50 0.08
N ARG A 40 13.38 -18.47 0.32
CA ARG A 40 14.12 -17.24 0.63
C ARG A 40 13.91 -16.14 -0.43
N ARG A 41 13.80 -16.50 -1.72
CA ARG A 41 13.61 -15.50 -2.78
C ARG A 41 12.19 -14.95 -2.77
N LEU A 42 11.21 -15.77 -2.42
CA LEU A 42 9.85 -15.31 -2.20
C LEU A 42 9.76 -14.41 -0.96
N ALA A 43 10.44 -14.74 0.14
CA ALA A 43 10.53 -13.87 1.31
C ALA A 43 11.13 -12.51 0.97
N LEU A 44 12.21 -12.47 0.20
CA LEU A 44 12.78 -11.20 -0.29
C LEU A 44 11.82 -10.42 -1.20
N ALA A 45 11.13 -11.11 -2.10
CA ALA A 45 10.17 -10.48 -3.01
C ALA A 45 8.94 -9.93 -2.25
N ALA A 46 8.45 -10.67 -1.25
CA ALA A 46 7.36 -10.25 -0.38
C ALA A 46 7.71 -9.00 0.45
N ALA A 47 8.98 -8.82 0.82
CA ALA A 47 9.44 -7.63 1.54
C ALA A 47 9.31 -6.33 0.71
N VAL A 48 9.40 -6.42 -0.63
CA VAL A 48 9.30 -5.26 -1.52
C VAL A 48 7.91 -5.08 -2.13
N ASN A 49 7.14 -6.16 -2.26
CA ASN A 49 5.74 -6.09 -2.67
C ASN A 49 4.96 -7.31 -2.11
N PRO A 50 4.29 -7.17 -0.95
CA PRO A 50 3.56 -8.28 -0.33
C PRO A 50 2.32 -8.69 -1.12
N LEU A 51 1.73 -7.78 -1.91
CA LEU A 51 0.55 -8.09 -2.72
C LEU A 51 0.88 -9.06 -3.85
N LEU A 52 1.96 -8.80 -4.59
CA LEU A 52 2.41 -9.68 -5.66
C LEU A 52 2.86 -11.05 -5.12
N ALA A 53 3.45 -11.09 -3.92
CA ALA A 53 3.81 -12.36 -3.28
C ALA A 53 2.58 -13.20 -2.92
N LEU A 54 1.49 -12.57 -2.46
CA LEU A 54 0.24 -13.27 -2.19
C LEU A 54 -0.41 -13.77 -3.49
N GLU A 55 -0.38 -12.96 -4.56
CA GLU A 55 -0.84 -13.38 -5.89
C GLU A 55 -0.04 -14.58 -6.42
N GLU A 56 1.30 -14.59 -6.28
CA GLU A 56 2.17 -15.71 -6.66
C GLU A 56 1.86 -16.99 -5.87
N LEU A 57 1.48 -16.86 -4.60
CA LEU A 57 1.07 -17.98 -3.76
C LEU A 57 -0.32 -18.54 -4.10
N GLY A 58 -1.01 -17.95 -5.08
CA GLY A 58 -2.33 -18.37 -5.56
C GLY A 58 -3.49 -17.68 -4.84
N TYR A 59 -3.27 -16.56 -4.15
CA TYR A 59 -4.33 -15.81 -3.49
C TYR A 59 -4.90 -14.72 -4.38
N ARG A 60 -6.21 -14.50 -4.27
CA ARG A 60 -6.88 -13.33 -4.84
C ARG A 60 -7.47 -12.49 -3.71
N LEU A 61 -6.99 -11.25 -3.59
CA LEU A 61 -7.44 -10.34 -2.54
C LEU A 61 -8.59 -9.50 -3.05
N ALA A 62 -9.67 -9.39 -2.27
CA ALA A 62 -10.71 -8.41 -2.57
C ALA A 62 -10.15 -6.97 -2.51
N PRO A 63 -10.69 -6.03 -3.31
CA PRO A 63 -10.24 -4.64 -3.31
C PRO A 63 -10.08 -3.97 -1.93
N PRO A 64 -11.01 -4.12 -0.95
CA PRO A 64 -10.83 -3.53 0.38
C PRO A 64 -9.64 -4.11 1.14
N VAL A 65 -9.36 -5.41 1.02
CA VAL A 65 -8.21 -6.06 1.66
C VAL A 65 -6.91 -5.54 1.08
N ARG A 66 -6.84 -5.44 -0.25
CA ARG A 66 -5.68 -4.91 -0.97
C ARG A 66 -5.35 -3.48 -0.52
N ARG A 67 -6.37 -2.61 -0.46
CA ARG A 67 -6.23 -1.22 0.03
C ARG A 67 -5.75 -1.15 1.47
N GLU A 68 -6.25 -2.01 2.35
CA GLU A 68 -5.85 -2.00 3.75
C GLU A 68 -4.41 -2.48 3.97
N ILE A 69 -3.96 -3.50 3.22
CA ILE A 69 -2.56 -3.93 3.22
C ILE A 69 -1.67 -2.78 2.74
N GLU A 70 -1.99 -2.15 1.61
CA GLU A 70 -1.26 -0.97 1.10
C GLU A 70 -1.20 0.14 2.15
N ARG A 71 -2.33 0.53 2.73
CA ARG A 71 -2.39 1.60 3.74
C ARG A 71 -1.50 1.30 4.94
N ARG A 72 -1.60 0.10 5.52
CA ARG A 72 -0.84 -0.25 6.73
C ARG A 72 0.63 -0.52 6.49
N SER A 73 1.01 -0.96 5.29
CA SER A 73 2.40 -1.18 4.94
C SER A 73 3.13 0.11 4.57
N ARG A 74 2.43 1.08 3.97
CA ARG A 74 3.03 2.30 3.43
C ARG A 74 3.11 3.46 4.42
N TYR A 75 2.18 3.50 5.39
CA TYR A 75 2.02 4.65 6.29
C TYR A 75 1.96 4.22 7.76
N THR A 76 2.54 5.04 8.62
CA THR A 76 2.36 4.95 10.07
C THR A 76 0.94 5.33 10.47
N LYS A 77 0.50 4.90 11.68
CA LYS A 77 -0.82 5.27 12.22
C LYS A 77 -1.05 6.79 12.24
N ARG A 78 -0.02 7.57 12.59
CA ARG A 78 -0.09 9.05 12.60
C ARG A 78 -0.27 9.62 11.20
N GLN A 79 0.45 9.08 10.21
CA GLN A 79 0.29 9.48 8.81
C GLN A 79 -1.10 9.12 8.29
N LEU A 80 -1.65 7.95 8.62
CA LEU A 80 -3.01 7.55 8.23
C LEU A 80 -4.07 8.53 8.75
N VAL A 81 -4.02 8.87 10.05
CA VAL A 81 -4.94 9.87 10.62
C VAL A 81 -4.82 11.22 9.91
N ARG A 82 -3.59 11.63 9.58
CA ARG A 82 -3.35 12.89 8.87
C ARG A 82 -3.84 12.84 7.42
N LEU A 83 -3.64 11.73 6.72
CA LEU A 83 -4.16 11.49 5.36
C LEU A 83 -5.67 11.58 5.33
N ASP A 84 -6.35 10.89 6.25
CA ASP A 84 -7.82 10.89 6.31
C ASP A 84 -8.36 12.31 6.57
N ALA A 85 -7.72 13.08 7.46
CA ALA A 85 -8.07 14.47 7.71
C ALA A 85 -7.87 15.37 6.47
N LEU A 86 -6.72 15.27 5.81
CA LEU A 86 -6.41 16.06 4.61
C LEU A 86 -7.35 15.72 3.44
N ARG A 87 -7.74 14.45 3.31
CA ARG A 87 -8.74 14.01 2.32
C ARG A 87 -10.12 14.58 2.62
N ALA A 88 -10.55 14.55 3.88
CA ALA A 88 -11.82 15.13 4.28
C ALA A 88 -11.84 16.65 4.01
N ASP A 89 -10.75 17.35 4.31
CA ASP A 89 -10.62 18.78 4.00
C ASP A 89 -10.65 19.05 2.49
N PHE A 90 -9.92 18.27 1.71
CA PHE A 90 -9.92 18.39 0.25
C PHE A 90 -11.31 18.13 -0.34
N ALA A 91 -11.96 17.02 0.05
CA ALA A 91 -13.29 16.64 -0.44
C ALA A 91 -14.37 17.66 -0.07
N ARG A 92 -14.24 18.33 1.09
CA ARG A 92 -15.14 19.43 1.48
C ARG A 92 -15.02 20.64 0.54
N LEU A 93 -13.82 20.91 0.05
CA LEU A 93 -13.54 22.05 -0.83
C LEU A 93 -13.75 21.71 -2.31
N VAL A 94 -13.64 20.43 -2.65
CA VAL A 94 -13.70 19.91 -4.02
C VAL A 94 -14.52 18.62 -4.06
N PRO A 95 -15.84 18.69 -3.80
CA PRO A 95 -16.69 17.50 -3.61
C PRO A 95 -16.82 16.63 -4.86
N ASP A 96 -16.69 17.22 -6.04
CA ASP A 96 -16.80 16.51 -7.33
C ASP A 96 -15.50 15.79 -7.73
N PHE A 97 -14.45 15.89 -6.91
CA PHE A 97 -13.16 15.25 -7.16
C PHE A 97 -12.78 14.28 -6.04
N ALA A 98 -12.85 12.98 -6.33
CA ALA A 98 -12.40 11.93 -5.43
C ALA A 98 -10.90 11.64 -5.62
N ILE A 99 -10.12 11.76 -4.55
CA ILE A 99 -8.75 11.26 -4.49
C ILE A 99 -8.80 9.81 -4.00
N GLU A 100 -8.64 8.84 -4.89
CA GLU A 100 -8.53 7.43 -4.50
C GLU A 100 -7.16 7.07 -3.90
N ASP A 101 -7.14 6.01 -3.08
CA ASP A 101 -5.93 5.43 -2.48
C ASP A 101 -5.12 4.64 -3.52
N ALA A 102 -3.79 4.72 -3.36
CA ALA A 102 -2.69 4.20 -4.20
C ALA A 102 -2.32 5.06 -5.42
N ASP A 103 -1.18 5.74 -5.28
CA ASP A 103 -0.56 6.64 -6.24
C ASP A 103 -1.34 7.94 -6.43
N LEU A 104 -1.12 8.86 -5.47
CA LEU A 104 -1.57 10.24 -5.58
C LEU A 104 -1.28 10.77 -6.98
N LEU A 105 -2.39 11.07 -7.67
CA LEU A 105 -2.56 11.76 -8.93
C LEU A 105 -1.26 11.82 -9.75
N SER A 106 -1.16 10.98 -10.77
CA SER A 106 -0.20 11.18 -11.84
C SER A 106 -0.17 12.65 -12.27
N SER A 107 0.96 13.13 -12.81
CA SER A 107 1.10 14.51 -13.27
C SER A 107 -0.01 14.94 -14.24
N ALA A 108 -0.55 14.01 -15.02
CA ALA A 108 -1.74 14.23 -15.85
C ALA A 108 -3.01 14.48 -15.03
N GLN A 109 -3.27 13.69 -13.98
CA GLN A 109 -4.41 13.88 -13.09
C GLN A 109 -4.30 15.16 -12.26
N VAL A 110 -3.10 15.51 -11.77
CA VAL A 110 -2.87 16.78 -11.09
C VAL A 110 -3.15 17.93 -12.04
N ARG A 111 -2.56 17.93 -13.24
CA ARG A 111 -2.80 18.98 -14.24
C ARG A 111 -4.29 19.15 -14.54
N ARG A 112 -4.99 18.03 -14.73
CA ARG A 112 -6.42 18.00 -14.95
C ARG A 112 -7.18 18.65 -13.80
N LEU A 113 -6.89 18.27 -12.55
CA LEU A 113 -7.48 18.85 -11.35
C LEU A 113 -7.26 20.37 -11.29
N LEU A 114 -6.02 20.83 -11.49
CA LEU A 114 -5.67 22.25 -11.40
C LEU A 114 -6.44 23.08 -12.44
N ARG A 115 -6.52 22.58 -13.68
CA ARG A 115 -7.16 23.30 -14.78
C ARG A 115 -8.67 23.21 -14.76
N GLU A 116 -9.22 22.00 -14.63
CA GLU A 116 -10.64 21.74 -14.84
C GLU A 116 -11.47 21.92 -13.58
N THR A 117 -10.87 21.75 -12.41
CA THR A 117 -11.59 21.79 -11.13
C THR A 117 -11.25 23.01 -10.29
N LEU A 118 -9.97 23.39 -10.23
CA LEU A 118 -9.52 24.55 -9.46
C LEU A 118 -9.44 25.85 -10.30
N ASP A 119 -9.73 25.76 -11.60
CA ASP A 119 -9.72 26.88 -12.56
C ASP A 119 -8.41 27.70 -12.55
N ILE A 120 -7.27 27.01 -12.40
CA ILE A 120 -5.95 27.64 -12.46
C ILE A 120 -5.55 27.77 -13.91
N ALA A 121 -5.28 29.01 -14.33
CA ALA A 121 -4.81 29.31 -15.69
C ALA A 121 -3.57 28.49 -16.06
N ASP A 122 -3.58 27.87 -17.25
CA ASP A 122 -2.51 26.97 -17.72
C ASP A 122 -1.11 27.61 -17.65
N ALA A 123 -1.00 28.92 -17.90
CA ALA A 123 0.27 29.66 -17.82
C ALA A 123 0.89 29.71 -16.41
N ARG A 124 0.09 29.46 -15.36
CA ARG A 124 0.55 29.39 -13.96
C ARG A 124 0.88 27.96 -13.53
N ILE A 125 0.43 26.95 -14.28
CA ILE A 125 0.65 25.54 -13.91
C ILE A 125 2.09 25.15 -14.26
N PRO A 126 2.89 24.67 -13.29
CA PRO A 126 4.24 24.18 -13.56
C PRO A 126 4.27 23.14 -14.69
N CYS A 127 5.32 23.17 -15.50
CA CYS A 127 5.50 22.18 -16.56
C CYS A 127 5.78 20.79 -15.97
N ASP A 128 6.58 20.73 -14.90
CA ASP A 128 6.85 19.52 -14.13
C ASP A 128 5.92 19.46 -12.90
N LEU A 129 5.09 18.44 -12.84
CA LEU A 129 4.16 18.18 -11.74
C LEU A 129 4.47 16.87 -11.02
N ASP A 130 5.54 16.18 -11.46
CA ASP A 130 5.94 14.93 -10.87
C ASP A 130 6.21 15.15 -9.39
N LEU A 131 5.75 14.20 -8.57
CA LEU A 131 6.04 14.25 -7.15
C LEU A 131 7.55 14.04 -6.96
N PRO A 132 8.31 15.03 -6.47
CA PRO A 132 9.75 14.88 -6.33
C PRO A 132 10.06 13.79 -5.30
N ARG A 133 11.10 13.00 -5.57
CA ARG A 133 11.59 12.01 -4.60
C ARG A 133 12.60 12.69 -3.66
N GLY A 134 12.31 12.68 -2.36
CA GLY A 134 13.22 13.25 -1.35
C GLY A 134 13.06 14.76 -1.13
N ALA A 135 14.16 15.46 -0.87
CA ALA A 135 14.15 16.78 -0.22
C ALA A 135 13.91 18.00 -1.14
N GLY A 136 13.60 17.82 -2.43
CA GLY A 136 13.34 18.94 -3.35
C GLY A 136 11.96 19.60 -3.12
N PRO A 137 11.76 20.89 -3.39
CA PRO A 137 10.45 21.53 -3.19
C PRO A 137 9.37 20.90 -4.09
N ASP A 138 8.11 20.85 -3.62
CA ASP A 138 6.99 20.45 -4.48
C ASP A 138 6.72 21.55 -5.53
N PRO A 139 6.60 21.22 -6.83
CA PRO A 139 6.28 22.22 -7.85
C PRO A 139 4.98 23.01 -7.57
N LEU A 140 4.05 22.41 -6.84
CA LEU A 140 2.79 23.06 -6.46
C LEU A 140 2.92 24.10 -5.34
N GLU A 141 4.06 24.18 -4.65
CA GLU A 141 4.27 25.16 -3.56
C GLU A 141 4.09 26.59 -4.06
N ALA A 142 4.53 26.90 -5.29
CA ALA A 142 4.35 28.22 -5.90
C ALA A 142 2.87 28.60 -6.13
N LEU A 143 1.96 27.63 -6.06
CA LEU A 143 0.54 27.82 -6.21
C LEU A 143 -0.21 27.73 -4.88
N ALA A 144 0.45 27.57 -3.73
CA ALA A 144 -0.22 27.28 -2.45
C ALA A 144 -1.42 28.22 -2.13
N ASP A 145 -1.30 29.50 -2.48
CA ASP A 145 -2.32 30.52 -2.23
C ASP A 145 -3.34 30.70 -3.37
N ALA A 146 -3.20 29.95 -4.47
CA ALA A 146 -4.06 30.08 -5.65
C ALA A 146 -5.47 29.50 -5.44
N HIS A 147 -5.63 28.53 -4.54
CA HIS A 147 -6.93 27.93 -4.23
C HIS A 147 -6.95 27.34 -2.81
N PRO A 148 -8.04 27.48 -2.02
CA PRO A 148 -8.13 26.96 -0.65
C PRO A 148 -7.88 25.46 -0.49
N ALA A 149 -8.08 24.67 -1.56
CA ALA A 149 -7.85 23.23 -1.56
C ALA A 149 -6.37 22.84 -1.73
N LEU A 150 -5.51 23.75 -2.20
CA LEU A 150 -4.10 23.43 -2.47
C LEU A 150 -3.27 23.11 -1.23
N PRO A 151 -3.45 23.77 -0.08
CA PRO A 151 -2.79 23.34 1.15
C PRO A 151 -3.09 21.89 1.54
N ALA A 152 -4.34 21.43 1.34
CA ALA A 152 -4.70 20.03 1.60
C ALA A 152 -4.03 19.09 0.60
N LEU A 153 -4.02 19.43 -0.69
CA LEU A 153 -3.35 18.66 -1.74
C LEU A 153 -1.82 18.57 -1.51
N LEU A 154 -1.18 19.67 -1.15
CA LEU A 154 0.25 19.73 -0.80
C LEU A 154 0.54 18.84 0.40
N GLY A 155 -0.30 18.87 1.43
CA GLY A 155 -0.17 17.98 2.59
C GLY A 155 -0.28 16.49 2.22
N LEU A 156 -1.18 16.14 1.31
CA LEU A 156 -1.30 14.76 0.81
C LEU A 156 -0.04 14.33 0.07
N ARG A 157 0.47 15.20 -0.81
CA ARG A 157 1.69 14.97 -1.60
C ARG A 157 2.93 14.85 -0.73
N ASP A 158 3.04 15.63 0.34
CA ASP A 158 4.14 15.54 1.30
C ASP A 158 4.19 14.17 2.00
N ILE A 159 3.04 13.65 2.44
CA ILE A 159 3.01 12.32 3.07
C ILE A 159 3.42 11.24 2.05
N GLU A 160 2.96 11.35 0.81
CA GLU A 160 3.21 10.37 -0.23
C GLU A 160 4.66 10.31 -0.70
N ARG A 161 5.30 11.49 -0.75
CA ARG A 161 6.70 11.61 -1.11
C ARG A 161 7.59 10.75 -0.21
N HIS A 162 7.19 10.60 1.05
CA HIS A 162 7.91 9.84 2.07
C HIS A 162 7.35 8.44 2.28
N ALA A 163 6.26 8.09 1.59
CA ALA A 163 5.64 6.79 1.71
C ALA A 163 6.50 5.72 1.03
N LEU A 164 6.56 4.54 1.65
CA LEU A 164 7.11 3.38 0.98
C LEU A 164 6.26 3.09 -0.26
N ARG A 165 6.90 2.92 -1.43
CA ARG A 165 6.24 2.44 -2.64
C ARG A 165 6.59 0.98 -2.83
N PHE A 166 5.58 0.17 -3.13
CA PHE A 166 5.84 -1.22 -3.49
C PHE A 166 6.61 -1.28 -4.81
N ALA A 167 7.47 -2.29 -4.91
CA ALA A 167 8.15 -2.59 -6.16
C ALA A 167 7.14 -2.86 -7.28
N THR A 168 7.43 -2.34 -8.47
CA THR A 168 6.70 -2.70 -9.70
C THR A 168 6.82 -4.20 -9.98
N HIS A 169 5.97 -4.73 -10.85
CA HIS A 169 6.02 -6.15 -11.24
C HIS A 169 7.41 -6.55 -11.79
N ASP A 170 8.09 -5.66 -12.51
CA ASP A 170 9.44 -5.90 -13.03
C ASP A 170 10.48 -5.96 -11.92
N GLN A 171 10.45 -5.00 -11.00
CA GLN A 171 11.35 -4.98 -9.85
C GLN A 171 11.11 -6.18 -8.92
N TYR A 172 9.85 -6.56 -8.70
CA TYR A 172 9.48 -7.75 -7.96
C TYR A 172 10.10 -9.00 -8.60
N ARG A 173 9.96 -9.16 -9.92
CA ARG A 173 10.53 -10.28 -10.67
C ARG A 173 12.06 -10.30 -10.64
N ASP A 174 12.71 -9.13 -10.69
CA ASP A 174 14.16 -9.01 -10.59
C ASP A 174 14.66 -9.45 -9.20
N VAL A 175 13.96 -9.11 -8.12
CA VAL A 175 14.25 -9.63 -6.77
C VAL A 175 13.99 -11.14 -6.70
N ARG A 176 12.83 -11.58 -7.20
CA ARG A 176 12.38 -12.98 -7.18
C ARG A 176 13.33 -13.93 -7.93
N SER A 177 13.92 -13.46 -9.03
CA SER A 177 14.91 -14.20 -9.83
C SER A 177 16.33 -14.16 -9.23
N GLY A 178 16.58 -13.28 -8.25
CA GLY A 178 17.89 -13.04 -7.67
C GLY A 178 18.78 -12.10 -8.50
N LYS A 179 18.24 -11.46 -9.55
CA LYS A 179 18.95 -10.45 -10.34
C LYS A 179 19.21 -9.17 -9.53
N LEU A 180 18.30 -8.82 -8.62
CA LEU A 180 18.48 -7.75 -7.65
C LEU A 180 18.64 -8.33 -6.24
N SER A 181 19.77 -8.05 -5.59
CA SER A 181 20.02 -8.47 -4.21
C SER A 181 19.58 -7.40 -3.21
N LEU A 182 18.88 -7.82 -2.16
CA LEU A 182 18.47 -6.96 -1.05
C LEU A 182 19.24 -7.34 0.22
N PRO A 183 19.60 -6.39 1.10
CA PRO A 183 20.28 -6.66 2.36
C PRO A 183 19.30 -7.15 3.44
N ILE A 184 18.45 -8.13 3.11
CA ILE A 184 17.43 -8.70 4.02
C ILE A 184 17.67 -10.20 4.09
N GLU A 185 17.67 -10.76 5.30
CA GLU A 185 17.97 -12.19 5.49
C GLU A 185 16.72 -13.05 5.67
N ALA A 186 15.68 -12.52 6.36
CA ALA A 186 14.40 -13.19 6.57
C ALA A 186 13.28 -12.19 6.96
N ILE A 187 12.01 -12.57 6.74
CA ILE A 187 10.84 -11.85 7.29
C ILE A 187 10.41 -12.53 8.59
N SER A 188 10.41 -11.79 9.69
CA SER A 188 9.92 -12.25 10.99
C SER A 188 8.81 -11.34 11.51
N GLY A 189 7.79 -11.91 12.16
CA GLY A 189 6.76 -11.16 12.86
C GLY A 189 6.17 -11.97 14.01
N LYS A 190 5.89 -11.33 15.14
CA LYS A 190 5.04 -11.90 16.19
C LYS A 190 3.61 -11.44 15.93
N PRO A 191 2.61 -12.33 15.81
CA PRO A 191 1.22 -11.89 15.80
C PRO A 191 0.95 -11.18 17.13
N ALA A 192 0.40 -9.97 17.07
CA ALA A 192 -0.04 -9.25 18.26
C ALA A 192 -1.13 -10.08 18.93
N GLN A 193 -0.82 -10.71 20.06
CA GLN A 193 -1.84 -11.37 20.88
C GLN A 193 -2.84 -10.30 21.32
N ARG A 194 -4.06 -10.36 20.80
CA ARG A 194 -5.18 -9.64 21.40
C ARG A 194 -5.28 -10.11 22.84
N ALA A 195 -5.04 -9.21 23.80
CA ALA A 195 -5.43 -9.43 25.17
C ALA A 195 -6.92 -9.78 25.15
N ARG A 196 -7.25 -11.03 25.49
CA ARG A 196 -8.63 -11.40 25.81
C ARG A 196 -8.99 -10.57 27.04
N SER A 197 -9.76 -9.51 26.83
CA SER A 197 -10.46 -8.83 27.91
C SER A 197 -11.46 -9.83 28.49
N GLY A 198 -11.02 -10.51 29.55
CA GLY A 198 -11.90 -11.23 30.46
C GLY A 198 -12.90 -10.25 31.06
N GLY A 199 -14.17 -10.63 31.00
CA GLY A 199 -15.28 -9.93 31.59
C GLY A 199 -16.41 -10.92 31.84
N GLU A 200 -16.06 -12.09 32.38
CA GLU A 200 -17.01 -13.00 33.01
C GLU A 200 -17.17 -12.48 34.45
N ASN A 201 -18.08 -11.52 34.61
CA ASN A 201 -18.56 -11.14 35.93
C ASN A 201 -19.61 -12.16 36.34
N ASP A 202 -19.14 -13.21 37.00
CA ASP A 202 -19.93 -14.06 37.86
C ASP A 202 -19.89 -13.42 39.26
N HIS A 203 -21.03 -12.92 39.76
CA HIS A 203 -21.31 -12.65 41.19
C HIS A 203 -22.77 -12.18 41.35
N GLY A 204 -23.59 -13.00 42.03
CA GLY A 204 -24.84 -12.58 42.68
C GLY A 204 -26.04 -13.44 42.38
#